data_AF-A0A507CW97-F1
#
_entry.id   AF-A0A507CW97-F1
#
_cell.length_a   1.000
_cell.length_b   1.000
_cell.length_c   1.000
_cell.angle_alpha   90.00
_cell.angle_beta   90.00
_cell.angle_gamma   90.00
#
_symmetry.space_group_name_H-M   'P 1'
#
loop_
_entity.id
_entity.type
_entity.pdbx_description
1 polymer ?
#
loop_
_entity_poly.entity_id
_entity_poly.type
_entity_poly.pdbx_seq_one_letter_code
_entity_poly.pdbx_strand_id
1 'polypeptide(L)'
;MKLPPRAVAVGRSRWCLCARRMSSVSVPAIDRLSSIFIPSYSEAPSPSSSSSTKSGHAHLLRAGFLRQSSAGVFTFLPLGLRVLAKLERIIDEEIRRIGGQKLSLPTLLTVDAWEMSGRLRSTGAEIFHVQDRRKTKYILAPTHEEEITTLIASSVSSHKQLPLRLYQIGRKHRDELRPRGGLLRGKELLMKDLYTFDINEEAALRTYKDVCEAYTKILTRIGLPYVKAEADTGNIGGTRSHEFHYISEAGEDTLLACESCEYAANIERATSIPNPSQQTPQPITSLSPAIASIIPSGLHPLISTTDLYMGVSSDNKTSVLILLRRGDTLSPSKVKKHPSLNEVDLNMLGKVALNRAGDLAHNAPCLTIAIDLAVGKIDHSVRGDETGTKGALVNPTILTDDFREAQVGEGCPSCNMDESISRRNVLVARKAIEVGHAFYLGTRYSMPLNATFRSAQNRDEHLVMGCYGIGVSRIIGAAAETCKDDKGLIWPTIATV
;
A
#
# COMPACT_ATOMS: atom_id res chain seq x y z
N MET A 1 -21.30 -58.41 67.29
CA MET A 1 -20.99 -59.83 67.03
C MET A 1 -21.00 -60.06 65.52
N LYS A 2 -19.88 -60.58 64.98
CA LYS A 2 -19.69 -61.26 63.68
C LYS A 2 -19.91 -60.49 62.35
N LEU A 3 -18.79 -59.99 61.81
CA LEU A 3 -18.33 -60.24 60.42
C LEU A 3 -18.18 -61.77 60.17
N PRO A 4 -17.94 -62.38 58.96
CA PRO A 4 -17.12 -61.88 57.83
C PRO A 4 -17.54 -62.48 56.43
N PRO A 5 -16.67 -62.77 55.42
CA PRO A 5 -16.00 -61.82 54.51
C PRO A 5 -15.85 -62.28 53.02
N ARG A 6 -15.08 -61.46 52.27
CA ARG A 6 -14.05 -61.78 51.24
C ARG A 6 -14.43 -61.80 49.74
N ALA A 7 -13.65 -60.97 49.06
CA ALA A 7 -13.50 -60.80 47.61
C ALA A 7 -12.76 -61.96 46.93
N VAL A 8 -13.00 -62.14 45.61
CA VAL A 8 -11.97 -62.47 44.61
C VAL A 8 -12.36 -61.85 43.28
N ALA A 9 -11.36 -61.30 42.58
CA ALA A 9 -11.45 -60.59 41.32
C ALA A 9 -11.06 -61.48 40.10
N VAL A 10 -11.30 -60.90 38.92
CA VAL A 10 -10.63 -61.12 37.62
C VAL A 10 -11.13 -62.28 36.74
N GLY A 11 -11.61 -61.92 35.54
CA GLY A 11 -11.79 -62.83 34.40
C GLY A 11 -12.38 -62.13 33.18
N ARG A 12 -11.51 -61.68 32.27
CA ARG A 12 -11.81 -60.89 31.07
C ARG A 12 -12.65 -61.64 30.00
N SER A 13 -13.26 -60.79 29.16
CA SER A 13 -13.52 -60.96 27.73
C SER A 13 -14.82 -61.63 27.28
N ARG A 14 -15.81 -60.78 26.96
CA ARG A 14 -16.76 -61.05 25.87
C ARG A 14 -16.70 -59.89 24.88
N TRP A 15 -16.24 -60.22 23.69
CA TRP A 15 -16.27 -59.38 22.50
C TRP A 15 -17.73 -59.05 22.16
N CYS A 16 -18.15 -57.81 22.37
CA CYS A 16 -19.39 -57.30 21.78
C CYS A 16 -19.04 -56.59 20.47
N LEU A 17 -19.57 -57.13 19.37
CA LEU A 17 -19.64 -56.48 18.07
C LEU A 17 -20.35 -55.13 18.20
N CYS A 18 -19.58 -54.04 18.25
CA CYS A 18 -20.12 -52.71 18.03
C CYS A 18 -20.01 -52.41 16.53
N ALA A 19 -21.11 -52.66 15.82
CA ALA A 19 -21.25 -52.28 14.42
C ALA A 19 -20.99 -50.77 14.28
N ARG A 20 -19.94 -50.43 13.54
CA ARG A 20 -19.59 -49.05 13.18
C ARG A 20 -20.80 -48.41 12.50
N ARG A 21 -21.43 -47.42 13.14
CA ARG A 21 -22.21 -46.40 12.44
C ARG A 21 -21.25 -45.67 11.50
N MET A 22 -21.30 -46.01 10.22
CA MET A 22 -20.72 -45.17 9.18
C MET A 22 -21.49 -43.85 9.23
N SER A 23 -20.81 -42.79 9.65
CA SER A 23 -21.28 -41.42 9.54
C SER A 23 -21.65 -41.16 8.08
N SER A 24 -22.94 -40.97 7.79
CA SER A 24 -23.38 -40.43 6.52
C SER A 24 -22.75 -39.06 6.36
N VAL A 25 -21.75 -38.94 5.49
CA VAL A 25 -21.25 -37.64 5.04
C VAL A 25 -22.46 -36.96 4.39
N SER A 26 -23.00 -35.91 5.01
CA SER A 26 -24.05 -35.11 4.42
C SER A 26 -23.45 -34.44 3.19
N VAL A 27 -23.79 -34.94 2.00
CA VAL A 27 -23.51 -34.22 0.76
C VAL A 27 -24.23 -32.87 0.87
N PRO A 28 -23.55 -31.73 0.75
CA PRO A 28 -24.22 -30.43 0.75
C PRO A 28 -25.32 -30.43 -0.29
N ALA A 29 -26.52 -29.94 0.07
CA ALA A 29 -27.60 -29.81 -0.89
C ALA A 29 -27.12 -28.93 -2.05
N ILE A 30 -27.06 -29.50 -3.25
CA ILE A 30 -26.70 -28.77 -4.47
C ILE A 30 -27.94 -27.97 -4.88
N ASP A 31 -27.84 -26.64 -4.84
CA ASP A 31 -28.91 -25.77 -5.32
C ASP A 31 -29.18 -26.05 -6.81
N ARG A 32 -30.45 -26.30 -7.15
CA ARG A 32 -30.89 -26.34 -8.54
C ARG A 32 -30.97 -24.92 -9.08
N LEU A 33 -30.74 -24.74 -10.39
CA LEU A 33 -30.86 -23.42 -11.02
C LEU A 33 -32.25 -22.78 -10.80
N SER A 34 -33.30 -23.59 -10.69
CA SER A 34 -34.66 -23.13 -10.42
C SER A 34 -34.90 -22.63 -8.99
N SER A 35 -34.03 -22.97 -8.03
CA SER A 35 -34.16 -22.59 -6.62
C SER A 35 -33.20 -21.49 -6.18
N ILE A 36 -32.22 -21.16 -7.01
CA ILE A 36 -31.24 -20.10 -6.72
C ILE A 36 -31.72 -18.76 -7.31
N PHE A 37 -31.63 -17.70 -6.51
CA PHE A 37 -31.93 -16.36 -6.97
C PHE A 37 -30.80 -15.82 -7.86
N ILE A 38 -31.00 -15.91 -9.18
CA ILE A 38 -30.08 -15.40 -10.21
C ILE A 38 -30.86 -14.46 -11.13
N PRO A 39 -30.98 -13.17 -10.77
CA PRO A 39 -31.59 -12.20 -11.66
C PRO A 39 -30.59 -11.85 -12.77
N SER A 40 -30.52 -12.65 -13.83
CA SER A 40 -29.71 -12.35 -15.01
C SER A 40 -30.43 -11.40 -15.95
N TYR A 41 -29.67 -10.57 -16.68
CA TYR A 41 -30.21 -9.74 -17.76
C TYR A 41 -29.74 -10.24 -19.13
N SER A 42 -30.53 -10.00 -20.18
CA SER A 42 -30.08 -10.17 -21.56
C SER A 42 -28.89 -9.24 -21.87
N GLU A 43 -29.01 -7.98 -21.46
CA GLU A 43 -27.97 -6.94 -21.56
C GLU A 43 -27.66 -6.33 -20.19
N ALA A 44 -26.41 -5.95 -19.96
CA ALA A 44 -26.01 -5.39 -18.67
C ALA A 44 -26.73 -4.05 -18.42
N PRO A 45 -27.33 -3.84 -17.23
CA PRO A 45 -27.91 -2.53 -16.90
C PRO A 45 -26.80 -1.49 -16.81
N SER A 46 -26.86 -0.41 -17.60
CA SER A 46 -25.89 0.67 -17.55
C SER A 46 -26.30 1.70 -16.49
N PRO A 47 -25.43 2.07 -15.53
CA PRO A 47 -25.74 3.13 -14.57
C PRO A 47 -25.47 4.53 -15.13
N SER A 48 -24.68 4.65 -16.20
CA SER A 48 -24.36 5.91 -16.90
C SER A 48 -23.62 5.65 -18.22
N SER A 49 -23.70 6.63 -19.13
CA SER A 49 -23.31 6.61 -20.56
C SER A 49 -21.81 6.46 -20.88
N SER A 50 -20.96 5.98 -19.96
CA SER A 50 -19.51 5.93 -20.15
C SER A 50 -18.83 4.59 -19.82
N SER A 51 -19.52 3.60 -19.23
CA SER A 51 -18.91 2.28 -19.00
C SER A 51 -19.18 1.36 -20.18
N SER A 52 -18.12 0.82 -20.80
CA SER A 52 -18.26 -0.19 -21.84
C SER A 52 -19.14 -1.35 -21.36
N THR A 53 -20.11 -1.74 -22.18
CA THR A 53 -20.97 -2.93 -21.95
C THR A 53 -20.18 -4.23 -21.85
N LYS A 54 -18.87 -4.17 -22.15
CA LYS A 54 -17.88 -5.26 -22.10
C LYS A 54 -16.94 -5.21 -20.88
N SER A 55 -17.19 -4.32 -19.90
CA SER A 55 -16.40 -4.33 -18.67
C SER A 55 -16.71 -5.57 -17.81
N GLY A 56 -15.76 -6.01 -16.99
CA GLY A 56 -15.95 -7.12 -16.05
C GLY A 56 -17.06 -6.81 -15.06
N HIS A 57 -17.19 -5.54 -14.67
CA HIS A 57 -18.32 -5.05 -13.88
C HIS A 57 -19.68 -5.28 -14.57
N ALA A 58 -19.80 -4.91 -15.86
CA ALA A 58 -21.03 -5.13 -16.62
C ALA A 58 -21.40 -6.62 -16.68
N HIS A 59 -20.41 -7.50 -16.87
CA HIS A 59 -20.64 -8.94 -16.86
C HIS A 59 -21.09 -9.46 -15.48
N LEU A 60 -20.52 -8.96 -14.37
CA LEU A 60 -20.96 -9.33 -13.01
C LEU A 60 -22.41 -8.93 -12.74
N LEU A 61 -22.84 -7.76 -13.21
CA LEU A 61 -24.25 -7.33 -13.09
C LEU A 61 -25.17 -8.17 -13.98
N ARG A 62 -24.80 -8.36 -15.25
CA ARG A 62 -25.58 -9.12 -16.24
C ARG A 62 -25.79 -10.57 -15.81
N ALA A 63 -24.74 -11.22 -15.29
CA ALA A 63 -24.79 -12.60 -14.85
C ALA A 63 -25.42 -12.80 -13.46
N GLY A 64 -25.91 -11.74 -12.80
CA GLY A 64 -26.58 -11.85 -11.52
C GLY A 64 -25.65 -12.17 -10.33
N PHE A 65 -24.38 -11.75 -10.39
CA PHE A 65 -23.45 -11.87 -9.26
C PHE A 65 -23.60 -10.71 -8.27
N LEU A 66 -23.93 -9.53 -8.79
CA LEU A 66 -24.01 -8.29 -8.02
C LEU A 66 -25.27 -7.48 -8.36
N ARG A 67 -25.64 -6.59 -7.45
CA ARG A 67 -26.51 -5.44 -7.71
C ARG A 67 -25.90 -4.18 -7.13
N GLN A 68 -26.06 -3.07 -7.84
CA GLN A 68 -25.67 -1.77 -7.31
C GLN A 68 -26.78 -1.26 -6.41
N SER A 69 -26.44 -0.94 -5.16
CA SER A 69 -27.37 -0.31 -4.21
C SER A 69 -27.29 1.21 -4.29
N SER A 70 -26.08 1.76 -4.42
CA SER A 70 -25.81 3.17 -4.62
C SER A 70 -24.43 3.35 -5.28
N ALA A 71 -24.00 4.58 -5.55
CA ALA A 71 -22.69 4.84 -6.16
C ALA A 71 -21.54 4.24 -5.30
N GLY A 72 -20.85 3.24 -5.85
CA GLY A 72 -19.75 2.55 -5.16
C GLY A 72 -20.17 1.56 -4.06
N VAL A 73 -21.45 1.19 -3.95
CA VAL A 73 -21.94 0.23 -2.96
C VAL A 73 -22.73 -0.88 -3.65
N PHE A 74 -22.37 -2.13 -3.36
CA PHE A 74 -22.87 -3.30 -4.07
C PHE A 74 -23.41 -4.39 -3.14
N THR A 75 -24.53 -4.96 -3.53
CA THR A 75 -25.10 -6.18 -2.95
C THR A 75 -24.51 -7.40 -3.66
N PHE A 76 -23.91 -8.31 -2.90
CA PHE A 76 -23.52 -9.63 -3.40
C PHE A 76 -24.73 -10.55 -3.44
N LEU A 77 -25.01 -11.10 -4.63
CA LEU A 77 -26.06 -12.09 -4.84
C LEU A 77 -25.51 -13.51 -4.61
N PRO A 78 -26.35 -14.56 -4.57
CA PRO A 78 -25.92 -15.92 -4.23
C PRO A 78 -24.69 -16.43 -5.00
N LEU A 79 -24.60 -16.18 -6.32
CA LEU A 79 -23.42 -16.55 -7.10
C LEU A 79 -22.16 -15.75 -6.71
N GLY A 80 -22.31 -14.45 -6.44
CA GLY A 80 -21.24 -13.60 -5.93
C GLY A 80 -20.73 -14.08 -4.58
N LEU A 81 -21.65 -14.45 -3.66
CA LEU A 81 -21.31 -15.00 -2.35
C LEU A 81 -20.58 -16.35 -2.45
N ARG A 82 -20.91 -17.19 -3.45
CA ARG A 82 -20.16 -18.44 -3.69
C ARG A 82 -18.71 -18.17 -4.08
N VAL A 83 -18.45 -17.20 -4.96
CA VAL A 83 -17.08 -16.82 -5.32
C VAL A 83 -16.35 -16.23 -4.13
N LEU A 84 -17.01 -15.33 -3.39
CA LEU A 84 -16.47 -14.73 -2.17
C LEU A 84 -16.07 -15.81 -1.14
N ALA A 85 -16.94 -16.76 -0.85
CA ALA A 85 -16.65 -17.83 0.12
C ALA A 85 -15.45 -18.71 -0.28
N LYS A 86 -15.28 -18.98 -1.58
CA LYS A 86 -14.10 -19.73 -2.08
C LYS A 86 -12.81 -18.93 -1.88
N LEU A 87 -12.85 -17.63 -2.15
CA LEU A 87 -11.73 -16.73 -1.95
C LEU A 87 -11.36 -16.58 -0.47
N GLU A 88 -12.35 -16.35 0.39
CA GLU A 88 -12.15 -16.30 1.84
C GLU A 88 -11.53 -17.58 2.38
N ARG A 89 -11.96 -18.74 1.89
CA ARG A 89 -11.38 -20.03 2.29
C ARG A 89 -9.89 -20.13 1.94
N ILE A 90 -9.49 -19.75 0.73
CA ILE A 90 -8.07 -19.78 0.32
C ILE A 90 -7.24 -18.82 1.18
N ILE A 91 -7.77 -17.62 1.43
CA ILE A 91 -7.12 -16.64 2.30
C ILE A 91 -6.97 -17.21 3.71
N ASP A 92 -8.04 -17.73 4.31
CA ASP A 92 -8.02 -18.31 5.65
C ASP A 92 -7.02 -19.46 5.76
N GLU A 93 -6.96 -20.36 4.78
CA GLU A 93 -6.03 -21.49 4.75
C GLU A 93 -4.56 -21.03 4.76
N GLU A 94 -4.18 -20.08 3.88
CA GLU A 94 -2.79 -19.61 3.78
C GLU A 94 -2.38 -18.73 4.96
N ILE A 95 -3.28 -17.88 5.47
CA ILE A 95 -2.97 -17.02 6.63
C ILE A 95 -2.88 -17.84 7.91
N ARG A 96 -3.73 -18.86 8.10
CA ARG A 96 -3.61 -19.78 9.24
C ARG A 96 -2.34 -20.63 9.17
N ARG A 97 -1.87 -20.98 7.97
CA ARG A 97 -0.63 -21.74 7.77
C ARG A 97 0.60 -20.99 8.33
N ILE A 98 0.56 -19.66 8.34
CA ILE A 98 1.59 -18.81 8.96
C ILE A 98 1.25 -18.41 10.41
N GLY A 99 0.34 -19.12 11.09
CA GLY A 99 -0.03 -18.85 12.49
C GLY A 99 -0.99 -17.66 12.68
N GLY A 100 -1.61 -17.16 11.61
CA GLY A 100 -2.60 -16.10 11.69
C GLY A 100 -3.89 -16.57 12.37
N GLN A 101 -4.40 -15.76 13.30
CA GLN A 101 -5.63 -16.02 14.04
C GLN A 101 -6.73 -15.04 13.60
N LYS A 102 -7.92 -15.60 13.28
CA LYS A 102 -9.04 -14.82 12.76
C LYS A 102 -9.84 -14.21 13.91
N LEU A 103 -10.18 -12.94 13.79
CA LEU A 103 -11.07 -12.20 14.68
C LEU A 103 -12.03 -11.32 13.86
N SER A 104 -12.89 -10.57 14.54
CA SER A 104 -13.81 -9.60 13.93
C SER A 104 -13.75 -8.30 14.72
N LEU A 105 -13.24 -7.24 14.11
CA LEU A 105 -13.20 -5.91 14.73
C LEU A 105 -14.49 -5.13 14.42
N PRO A 106 -14.87 -4.18 15.28
CA PRO A 106 -16.03 -3.34 15.03
C PRO A 106 -15.85 -2.49 13.76
N THR A 107 -16.95 -2.24 13.05
CA THR A 107 -16.97 -1.31 11.90
C THR A 107 -17.22 0.13 12.34
N LEU A 108 -17.88 0.33 13.48
CA LEU A 108 -18.12 1.64 14.07
C LEU A 108 -17.03 1.93 15.10
N LEU A 109 -16.10 2.83 14.79
CA LEU A 109 -14.93 3.13 15.62
C LEU A 109 -15.08 4.48 16.31
N THR A 110 -14.51 4.62 17.51
CA THR A 110 -14.39 5.93 18.17
C THR A 110 -13.29 6.75 17.52
N VAL A 111 -13.40 8.08 17.63
CA VAL A 111 -12.42 9.01 17.03
C VAL A 111 -11.11 9.10 17.83
N ASP A 112 -11.13 8.81 19.13
CA ASP A 112 -10.02 9.07 20.05
C ASP A 112 -8.69 8.44 19.60
N ALA A 113 -8.70 7.14 19.24
CA ALA A 113 -7.50 6.45 18.80
C ALA A 113 -6.97 6.99 17.45
N TRP A 114 -7.86 7.48 16.59
CA TRP A 114 -7.52 8.11 15.31
C TRP A 114 -6.98 9.54 15.47
N GLU A 115 -7.41 10.25 16.51
CA GLU A 115 -6.82 11.52 16.91
C GLU A 115 -5.41 11.30 17.47
N MET A 116 -5.23 10.30 18.35
CA MET A 116 -3.93 9.94 18.91
C MET A 116 -2.92 9.51 17.85
N SER A 117 -3.35 8.74 16.84
CA SER A 117 -2.48 8.35 15.72
C SER A 117 -2.16 9.52 14.77
N GLY A 118 -2.94 10.61 14.85
CA GLY A 118 -2.91 11.77 13.95
C GLY A 118 -3.61 11.54 12.61
N ARG A 119 -4.16 10.34 12.36
CA ARG A 119 -4.74 9.99 11.05
C ARG A 119 -6.11 10.57 10.78
N LEU A 120 -6.85 10.98 11.82
CA LEU A 120 -8.13 11.65 11.63
C LEU A 120 -7.99 12.92 10.78
N ARG A 121 -6.89 13.67 10.97
CA ARG A 121 -6.62 14.90 10.21
C ARG A 121 -5.99 14.61 8.85
N SER A 122 -5.02 13.68 8.78
CA SER A 122 -4.27 13.42 7.54
C SER A 122 -5.04 12.67 6.47
N THR A 123 -6.00 11.82 6.85
CA THR A 123 -6.83 11.06 5.92
C THR A 123 -7.93 11.94 5.29
N GLY A 124 -8.27 13.07 5.93
CA GLY A 124 -9.14 14.09 5.37
C GLY A 124 -10.54 13.59 5.03
N ALA A 125 -11.03 13.94 3.84
CA ALA A 125 -12.41 13.74 3.42
C ALA A 125 -12.79 12.28 3.08
N GLU A 126 -11.84 11.34 3.10
CA GLU A 126 -12.11 9.93 2.78
C GLU A 126 -12.75 9.14 3.94
N ILE A 127 -12.89 9.75 5.12
CA ILE A 127 -13.48 9.10 6.31
C ILE A 127 -14.97 9.44 6.40
N PHE A 128 -15.81 8.42 6.50
CA PHE A 128 -17.20 8.61 6.89
C PHE A 128 -17.30 8.93 8.38
N HIS A 129 -17.82 10.11 8.69
CA HIS A 129 -18.16 10.51 10.05
C HIS A 129 -19.62 10.20 10.36
N VAL A 130 -19.86 9.65 11.55
CA VAL A 130 -21.20 9.33 12.04
C VAL A 130 -21.36 9.85 13.46
N GLN A 131 -22.57 10.25 13.82
CA GLN A 131 -22.88 10.72 15.16
C GLN A 131 -24.07 9.94 15.71
N ASP A 132 -23.97 9.49 16.95
CA ASP A 132 -25.07 8.79 17.62
C ASP A 132 -26.11 9.78 18.21
N ARG A 133 -27.18 9.23 18.79
CA ARG A 133 -28.23 10.03 19.43
C ARG A 133 -27.77 10.85 20.65
N ARG A 134 -26.63 10.49 21.26
CA ARG A 134 -26.00 11.20 22.38
C ARG A 134 -24.98 12.23 21.92
N LYS A 135 -24.85 12.44 20.60
CA LYS A 135 -23.85 13.32 19.97
C LYS A 135 -22.41 12.79 20.06
N THR A 136 -22.21 11.53 20.41
CA THR A 136 -20.89 10.89 20.37
C THR A 136 -20.45 10.71 18.92
N LYS A 137 -19.21 11.09 18.63
CA LYS A 137 -18.62 11.02 17.29
C LYS A 137 -17.98 9.66 17.05
N TYR A 138 -18.30 9.09 15.91
CA TYR A 138 -17.76 7.84 15.42
C TYR A 138 -17.28 8.01 13.98
N ILE A 139 -16.53 7.03 13.51
CA ILE A 139 -16.21 6.86 12.10
C ILE A 139 -16.61 5.45 11.66
N LEU A 140 -16.93 5.29 10.38
CA LEU A 140 -16.98 3.96 9.78
C LEU A 140 -15.56 3.56 9.38
N ALA A 141 -15.13 2.37 9.79
CA ALA A 141 -13.75 1.92 9.65
C ALA A 141 -13.29 1.88 8.18
N PRO A 142 -12.33 2.73 7.76
CA PRO A 142 -11.68 2.58 6.46
C PRO A 142 -10.56 1.52 6.49
N THR A 143 -10.05 1.25 7.70
CA THR A 143 -9.03 0.28 8.11
C THR A 143 -9.02 0.22 9.66
N HIS A 144 -8.16 -0.60 10.26
CA HIS A 144 -8.23 -0.99 11.67
C HIS A 144 -6.90 -0.92 12.44
N GLU A 145 -5.86 -0.22 11.96
CA GLU A 145 -4.57 -0.12 12.68
C GLU A 145 -4.73 0.39 14.13
N GLU A 146 -5.56 1.42 14.33
CA GLU A 146 -5.82 2.01 15.63
C GLU A 146 -6.56 1.03 16.56
N GLU A 147 -7.67 0.48 16.08
CA GLU A 147 -8.55 -0.42 16.85
C GLU A 147 -7.79 -1.66 17.34
N ILE A 148 -7.04 -2.32 16.44
CA ILE A 148 -6.29 -3.52 16.80
C ILE A 148 -5.13 -3.20 17.74
N THR A 149 -4.49 -2.04 17.59
CA THR A 149 -3.40 -1.62 18.49
C THR A 149 -3.92 -1.35 19.88
N THR A 150 -5.07 -0.67 20.01
CA THR A 150 -5.73 -0.43 21.30
C THR A 150 -6.14 -1.76 21.96
N LEU A 151 -6.68 -2.71 21.20
CA LEU A 151 -7.00 -4.04 21.72
C LEU A 151 -5.75 -4.73 22.29
N ILE A 152 -4.64 -4.72 21.53
CA ILE A 152 -3.40 -5.39 21.94
C ILE A 152 -2.71 -4.70 23.11
N ALA A 153 -2.70 -3.37 23.14
CA ALA A 153 -2.13 -2.60 24.25
C ALA A 153 -2.71 -3.00 25.62
N SER A 154 -4.00 -3.38 25.65
CA SER A 154 -4.68 -3.82 26.88
C SER A 154 -4.46 -5.30 27.22
N SER A 155 -3.99 -6.12 26.28
CA SER A 155 -4.04 -7.60 26.37
C SER A 155 -2.67 -8.27 26.36
N VAL A 156 -1.65 -7.63 25.77
CA VAL A 156 -0.29 -8.17 25.65
C VAL A 156 0.63 -7.41 26.59
N SER A 157 1.33 -8.13 27.47
CA SER A 157 2.23 -7.52 28.45
C SER A 157 3.61 -8.15 28.47
N SER A 158 3.82 -9.28 27.80
CA SER A 158 5.09 -10.03 27.82
C SER A 158 5.55 -10.43 26.42
N HIS A 159 6.87 -10.37 26.20
CA HIS A 159 7.51 -10.87 24.97
C HIS A 159 7.19 -12.34 24.67
N LYS A 160 6.81 -13.14 25.69
CA LYS A 160 6.43 -14.56 25.52
C LYS A 160 5.13 -14.76 24.75
N GLN A 161 4.31 -13.72 24.61
CA GLN A 161 3.06 -13.74 23.84
C GLN A 161 3.29 -13.39 22.36
N LEU A 162 4.53 -13.05 21.96
CA LEU A 162 4.90 -12.57 20.64
C LEU A 162 5.75 -13.62 19.89
N PRO A 163 5.70 -13.68 18.55
CA PRO A 163 4.93 -12.79 17.67
C PRO A 163 3.43 -13.13 17.65
N LEU A 164 2.60 -12.12 17.45
CA LEU A 164 1.16 -12.26 17.31
C LEU A 164 0.73 -11.85 15.90
N ARG A 165 -0.16 -12.62 15.27
CA ARG A 165 -0.63 -12.42 13.89
C ARG A 165 -2.16 -12.49 13.90
N LEU A 166 -2.84 -11.35 13.81
CA LEU A 166 -4.31 -11.26 13.93
C LEU A 166 -4.92 -10.69 12.67
N TYR A 167 -5.93 -11.34 12.10
CA TYR A 167 -6.58 -10.88 10.89
C TYR A 167 -8.10 -10.96 10.97
N GLN A 168 -8.76 -10.21 10.10
CA GLN A 168 -10.18 -10.35 9.82
C GLN A 168 -10.42 -10.34 8.32
N ILE A 169 -11.62 -10.75 7.92
CA ILE A 169 -12.17 -10.45 6.60
C ILE A 169 -13.48 -9.72 6.87
N GLY A 170 -13.53 -8.44 6.52
CA GLY A 170 -14.63 -7.57 6.92
C GLY A 170 -14.84 -6.40 5.98
N ARG A 171 -15.94 -5.68 6.20
CA ARG A 171 -16.28 -4.48 5.43
C ARG A 171 -15.38 -3.32 5.83
N LYS A 172 -15.02 -2.51 4.84
CA LYS A 172 -14.31 -1.24 4.99
C LYS A 172 -15.10 -0.16 4.27
N HIS A 173 -15.08 1.04 4.82
CA HIS A 173 -15.83 2.18 4.33
C HIS A 173 -14.88 3.33 4.05
N ARG A 174 -14.80 3.77 2.79
CA ARG A 174 -13.99 4.90 2.36
C ARG A 174 -14.91 5.83 1.56
N ASP A 175 -15.01 7.10 1.92
CA ASP A 175 -15.87 8.05 1.21
C ASP A 175 -15.22 8.51 -0.10
N GLU A 176 -15.08 7.55 -1.01
CA GLU A 176 -14.47 7.75 -2.31
C GLU A 176 -15.28 8.79 -3.10
N LEU A 177 -14.62 9.90 -3.45
CA LEU A 177 -15.26 11.01 -4.16
C LEU A 177 -15.82 10.58 -5.52
N ARG A 178 -15.10 9.69 -6.22
CA ARG A 178 -15.50 9.20 -7.55
C ARG A 178 -15.37 7.68 -7.66
N PRO A 179 -16.34 6.91 -7.11
CA PRO A 179 -16.34 5.46 -7.21
C PRO A 179 -16.49 5.01 -8.67
N ARG A 180 -15.68 4.04 -9.11
CA ARG A 180 -15.59 3.62 -10.51
C ARG A 180 -15.10 2.17 -10.65
N GLY A 181 -15.33 1.57 -11.81
CA GLY A 181 -14.90 0.19 -12.09
C GLY A 181 -15.62 -0.88 -11.24
N GLY A 182 -16.82 -0.58 -10.72
CA GLY A 182 -17.57 -1.54 -9.91
C GLY A 182 -16.86 -1.88 -8.60
N LEU A 183 -16.49 -3.17 -8.43
CA LEU A 183 -15.76 -3.65 -7.25
C LEU A 183 -14.29 -3.20 -7.18
N LEU A 184 -13.76 -2.57 -8.24
CA LEU A 184 -12.38 -2.08 -8.25
C LEU A 184 -12.18 -0.88 -7.31
N ARG A 185 -13.11 0.09 -7.34
CA ARG A 185 -13.05 1.30 -6.52
C ARG A 185 -14.45 1.71 -6.04
N GLY A 186 -14.81 1.21 -4.86
CA GLY A 186 -16.11 1.45 -4.20
C GLY A 186 -15.98 2.23 -2.89
N LYS A 187 -17.14 2.67 -2.37
CA LYS A 187 -17.25 3.29 -1.04
C LYS A 187 -17.31 2.27 0.08
N GLU A 188 -17.85 1.10 -0.21
CA GLU A 188 -17.87 -0.06 0.67
C GLU A 188 -17.18 -1.23 -0.04
N LEU A 189 -16.24 -1.88 0.64
CA LEU A 189 -15.48 -3.00 0.09
C LEU A 189 -15.23 -4.07 1.14
N LEU A 190 -14.98 -5.30 0.69
CA LEU A 190 -14.53 -6.38 1.56
C LEU A 190 -13.01 -6.47 1.49
N MET A 191 -12.38 -6.44 2.65
CA MET A 191 -10.93 -6.52 2.78
C MET A 191 -10.58 -7.58 3.82
N LYS A 192 -9.53 -8.35 3.52
CA LYS A 192 -8.77 -9.04 4.54
C LYS A 192 -7.69 -8.10 5.01
N ASP A 193 -7.62 -7.82 6.30
CA ASP A 193 -6.61 -7.01 6.97
C ASP A 193 -5.99 -7.84 8.10
N LEU A 194 -4.66 -7.92 8.10
CA LEU A 194 -3.83 -8.70 9.02
C LEU A 194 -2.89 -7.71 9.68
N TYR A 195 -2.74 -7.83 10.98
CA TYR A 195 -1.86 -7.02 11.79
C TYR A 195 -0.93 -7.94 12.56
N THR A 196 0.35 -7.63 12.53
CA THR A 196 1.37 -8.40 13.24
C THR A 196 2.04 -7.55 14.30
N PHE A 197 2.41 -8.20 15.39
CA PHE A 197 3.07 -7.59 16.53
C PHE A 197 4.28 -8.46 16.87
N ASP A 198 5.46 -7.85 16.79
CA ASP A 198 6.75 -8.50 16.92
C ASP A 198 7.60 -7.79 17.98
N ILE A 199 8.57 -8.51 18.55
CA ILE A 199 9.42 -8.02 19.65
C ILE A 199 10.44 -6.96 19.21
N ASN A 200 10.86 -7.00 17.94
CA ASN A 200 11.88 -6.12 17.39
C ASN A 200 11.78 -6.07 15.86
N GLU A 201 12.55 -5.20 15.24
CA GLU A 201 12.58 -5.00 13.78
C GLU A 201 12.97 -6.27 13.02
N GLU A 202 13.97 -7.01 13.49
CA GLU A 202 14.42 -8.24 12.83
C GLU A 202 13.33 -9.31 12.78
N ALA A 203 12.58 -9.48 13.87
CA ALA A 203 11.43 -10.38 13.93
C ALA A 203 10.30 -9.90 13.02
N ALA A 204 9.99 -8.61 13.04
CA ALA A 204 8.98 -8.01 12.17
C ALA A 204 9.32 -8.18 10.68
N LEU A 205 10.59 -8.03 10.29
CA LEU A 205 11.04 -8.23 8.91
C LEU A 205 10.95 -9.70 8.47
N ARG A 206 11.18 -10.67 9.38
CA ARG A 206 10.90 -12.09 9.11
C ARG A 206 9.40 -12.33 8.92
N THR A 207 8.57 -11.81 9.82
CA THR A 207 7.11 -11.89 9.71
C THR A 207 6.60 -11.23 8.41
N TYR A 208 7.17 -10.09 8.02
CA TYR A 208 6.85 -9.41 6.76
C TYR A 208 7.14 -10.29 5.54
N LYS A 209 8.27 -11.00 5.53
CA LYS A 209 8.63 -11.96 4.48
C LYS A 209 7.63 -13.13 4.44
N ASP A 210 7.33 -13.74 5.59
CA ASP A 210 6.37 -14.85 5.69
C ASP A 210 4.99 -14.45 5.11
N VAL A 211 4.51 -13.25 5.43
CA VAL A 211 3.21 -12.76 4.93
C VAL A 211 3.26 -12.49 3.43
N CYS A 212 4.33 -11.88 2.91
CA CYS A 212 4.50 -11.69 1.47
C CYS A 212 4.50 -13.03 0.70
N GLU A 213 5.12 -14.07 1.27
CA GLU A 213 5.09 -15.42 0.71
C GLU A 213 3.69 -16.06 0.80
N ALA A 214 2.95 -15.83 1.88
CA ALA A 214 1.55 -16.26 1.98
C ALA A 214 0.67 -15.58 0.93
N TYR A 215 0.86 -14.29 0.66
CA TYR A 215 0.15 -13.56 -0.40
C TYR A 215 0.47 -14.12 -1.77
N THR A 216 1.75 -14.41 -2.04
CA THR A 216 2.21 -15.10 -3.25
C THR A 216 1.47 -16.43 -3.45
N LYS A 217 1.34 -17.25 -2.39
CA LYS A 217 0.59 -18.51 -2.44
C LYS A 217 -0.91 -18.30 -2.69
N ILE A 218 -1.53 -17.32 -2.03
CA ILE A 218 -2.94 -16.96 -2.25
C ILE A 218 -3.18 -16.59 -3.73
N LEU A 219 -2.38 -15.67 -4.28
CA LEU A 219 -2.53 -15.19 -5.65
C LEU A 219 -2.23 -16.28 -6.69
N THR A 220 -1.23 -17.13 -6.42
CA THR A 220 -0.93 -18.31 -7.25
C THR A 220 -2.10 -19.30 -7.25
N ARG A 221 -2.72 -19.56 -6.10
CA ARG A 221 -3.90 -20.44 -5.99
C ARG A 221 -5.16 -19.86 -6.63
N ILE A 222 -5.30 -18.53 -6.68
CA ILE A 222 -6.36 -17.86 -7.45
C ILE A 222 -6.19 -18.15 -8.94
N GLY A 223 -4.95 -18.28 -9.42
CA GLY A 223 -4.63 -18.69 -10.79
C GLY A 223 -4.53 -17.54 -11.79
N LEU A 224 -4.21 -16.33 -11.31
CA LEU A 224 -4.03 -15.15 -12.16
C LEU A 224 -2.58 -14.67 -12.14
N PRO A 225 -2.03 -14.25 -13.30
CA PRO A 225 -0.71 -13.62 -13.35
C PRO A 225 -0.71 -12.36 -12.47
N TYR A 226 0.28 -12.26 -11.60
CA TYR A 226 0.43 -11.12 -10.70
C TYR A 226 1.88 -10.62 -10.67
N VAL A 227 2.04 -9.37 -10.24
CA VAL A 227 3.33 -8.74 -10.01
C VAL A 227 3.37 -8.24 -8.57
N LYS A 228 4.48 -8.49 -7.88
CA LYS A 228 4.79 -7.86 -6.59
C LYS A 228 5.69 -6.66 -6.88
N ALA A 229 5.23 -5.46 -6.56
CA ALA A 229 5.94 -4.21 -6.83
C ALA A 229 6.32 -3.50 -5.53
N GLU A 230 7.49 -2.88 -5.49
CA GLU A 230 7.85 -1.92 -4.44
C GLU A 230 6.92 -0.71 -4.51
N ALA A 231 6.48 -0.23 -3.36
CA ALA A 231 5.45 0.80 -3.29
C ALA A 231 5.79 1.94 -2.34
N ASP A 232 5.00 2.99 -2.41
CA ASP A 232 4.98 4.03 -1.41
C ASP A 232 4.30 3.53 -0.12
N THR A 233 4.60 4.17 1.01
CA THR A 233 4.01 3.81 2.31
C THR A 233 2.80 4.70 2.64
N GLY A 234 2.64 5.80 1.91
CA GLY A 234 1.52 6.71 1.97
C GLY A 234 1.16 7.17 3.37
N ASN A 235 -0.14 7.36 3.59
CA ASN A 235 -0.68 7.78 4.89
C ASN A 235 -0.72 6.67 5.95
N ILE A 236 -0.56 5.41 5.54
CA ILE A 236 -0.47 4.27 6.46
C ILE A 236 0.84 4.34 7.27
N GLY A 237 1.89 4.88 6.67
CA GLY A 237 3.20 5.07 7.29
C GLY A 237 4.06 3.81 7.26
N GLY A 238 5.24 3.91 7.88
CA GLY A 238 6.26 2.86 7.83
C GLY A 238 7.39 3.14 6.83
N THR A 239 8.37 2.24 6.78
CA THR A 239 9.59 2.43 5.97
C THR A 239 9.69 1.49 4.76
N ARG A 240 8.86 0.44 4.70
CA ARG A 240 8.89 -0.55 3.61
C ARG A 240 7.48 -1.01 3.26
N SER A 241 7.17 -1.04 1.98
CA SER A 241 5.92 -1.60 1.47
C SER A 241 6.08 -2.32 0.13
N HIS A 242 5.18 -3.27 -0.12
CA HIS A 242 5.02 -3.93 -1.41
C HIS A 242 3.53 -4.02 -1.74
N GLU A 243 3.21 -3.68 -2.97
CA GLU A 243 1.90 -3.88 -3.57
C GLU A 243 1.88 -5.17 -4.40
N PHE A 244 0.71 -5.79 -4.48
CA PHE A 244 0.45 -6.97 -5.28
C PHE A 244 -0.61 -6.63 -6.31
N HIS A 245 -0.31 -6.90 -7.57
CA HIS A 245 -1.00 -6.34 -8.71
C HIS A 245 -1.42 -7.42 -9.70
N TYR A 246 -2.64 -7.33 -10.23
CA TYR A 246 -3.00 -8.03 -11.46
C TYR A 246 -2.83 -7.10 -12.66
N ILE A 247 -2.14 -7.57 -13.70
CA ILE A 247 -1.89 -6.77 -14.91
C ILE A 247 -3.18 -6.63 -15.69
N SER A 248 -3.59 -5.39 -15.94
CA SER A 248 -4.82 -5.06 -16.67
C SER A 248 -4.84 -3.58 -17.04
N GLU A 249 -5.28 -3.27 -18.25
CA GLU A 249 -5.49 -1.90 -18.72
C GLU A 249 -6.58 -1.14 -17.95
N ALA A 250 -7.46 -1.86 -17.25
CA ALA A 250 -8.44 -1.25 -16.35
C ALA A 250 -7.83 -0.79 -15.01
N GLY A 251 -6.55 -1.10 -14.78
CA GLY A 251 -5.77 -0.68 -13.62
C GLY A 251 -5.53 0.82 -13.56
N GLU A 252 -5.61 1.38 -12.35
CA GLU A 252 -5.29 2.79 -12.13
C GLU A 252 -3.79 3.00 -11.93
N ASP A 253 -3.12 2.00 -11.35
CA ASP A 253 -1.71 2.06 -11.04
C ASP A 253 -0.85 1.80 -12.27
N THR A 254 0.30 2.45 -12.29
CA THR A 254 1.31 2.28 -13.33
C THR A 254 2.57 1.75 -12.69
N LEU A 255 2.95 0.53 -13.06
CA LEU A 255 4.16 -0.12 -12.60
C LEU A 255 5.25 0.07 -13.62
N LEU A 256 6.46 0.38 -13.17
CA LEU A 256 7.68 0.21 -13.94
C LEU A 256 8.29 -1.13 -13.56
N ALA A 257 8.37 -2.03 -14.55
CA ALA A 257 8.91 -3.37 -14.37
C ALA A 257 10.07 -3.62 -15.34
N CYS A 258 11.06 -4.38 -14.89
CA CYS A 258 12.11 -4.90 -15.77
C CYS A 258 11.62 -6.18 -16.45
N GLU A 259 11.89 -6.34 -17.74
CA GLU A 259 11.54 -7.58 -18.46
C GLU A 259 12.54 -8.71 -18.22
N SER A 260 13.73 -8.39 -17.69
CA SER A 260 14.85 -9.33 -17.54
C SER A 260 15.09 -9.77 -16.10
N CYS A 261 14.47 -9.15 -15.10
CA CYS A 261 14.61 -9.52 -13.68
C CYS A 261 13.31 -9.25 -12.91
N GLU A 262 13.31 -9.52 -11.61
CA GLU A 262 12.12 -9.37 -10.74
C GLU A 262 11.84 -7.94 -10.29
N TYR A 263 12.60 -6.94 -10.76
CA TYR A 263 12.38 -5.56 -10.37
C TYR A 263 11.05 -5.05 -10.91
N ALA A 264 10.16 -4.64 -10.00
CA ALA A 264 8.95 -3.90 -10.29
C ALA A 264 8.69 -2.91 -9.16
N ALA A 265 8.27 -1.71 -9.52
CA ALA A 265 7.90 -0.67 -8.57
C ALA A 265 6.74 0.17 -9.11
N ASN A 266 5.89 0.65 -8.21
CA ASN A 266 4.94 1.71 -8.53
C ASN A 266 5.72 2.95 -8.96
N ILE A 267 5.22 3.70 -9.96
CA ILE A 267 5.91 4.88 -10.51
C ILE A 267 6.33 5.89 -9.43
N GLU A 268 5.54 6.03 -8.37
CA GLU A 268 5.82 6.91 -7.23
C GLU A 268 7.08 6.50 -6.43
N ARG A 269 7.40 5.20 -6.45
CA ARG A 269 8.54 4.61 -5.72
C ARG A 269 9.70 4.21 -6.63
N ALA A 270 9.45 4.04 -7.92
CA ALA A 270 10.38 3.49 -8.88
C ALA A 270 11.66 4.32 -8.99
N THR A 271 12.77 3.61 -9.11
CA THR A 271 14.10 4.15 -9.36
C THR A 271 14.61 3.59 -10.67
N SER A 272 15.48 4.33 -11.34
CA SER A 272 16.02 3.90 -12.64
C SER A 272 17.41 4.48 -12.85
N ILE A 273 18.14 3.87 -13.77
CA ILE A 273 19.41 4.39 -14.27
C ILE A 273 19.07 5.34 -15.42
N PRO A 274 19.27 6.66 -15.24
CA PRO A 274 18.92 7.62 -16.27
C PRO A 274 19.73 7.37 -17.53
N ASN A 275 19.10 7.54 -18.70
CA ASN A 275 19.83 7.53 -19.96
C ASN A 275 20.88 8.66 -19.99
N PRO A 276 22.05 8.48 -20.65
CA PRO A 276 23.04 9.55 -20.77
C PRO A 276 22.41 10.81 -21.36
N SER A 277 22.72 11.98 -20.78
CA SER A 277 22.24 13.26 -21.31
C SER A 277 22.71 13.42 -22.76
N GLN A 278 21.77 13.63 -23.68
CA GLN A 278 22.07 14.00 -25.07
C GLN A 278 22.31 15.51 -25.23
N GLN A 279 22.11 16.30 -24.17
CA GLN A 279 22.28 17.75 -24.20
C GLN A 279 23.71 18.12 -23.80
N THR A 280 24.43 18.78 -24.71
CA THR A 280 25.68 19.47 -24.40
C THR A 280 25.39 20.66 -23.48
N PRO A 281 26.15 20.85 -22.38
CA PRO A 281 26.02 22.04 -21.56
C PRO A 281 26.24 23.29 -22.41
N GLN A 282 25.24 24.15 -22.50
CA GLN A 282 25.40 25.47 -23.10
C GLN A 282 25.97 26.39 -22.01
N PRO A 283 27.13 27.03 -22.23
CA PRO A 283 27.70 27.92 -21.22
C PRO A 283 26.74 29.07 -20.92
N ILE A 284 26.38 29.25 -19.65
CA ILE A 284 25.58 30.40 -19.23
C ILE A 284 26.45 31.64 -19.41
N THR A 285 26.02 32.56 -20.27
CA THR A 285 26.80 33.75 -20.59
C THR A 285 26.70 34.83 -19.51
N SER A 286 25.69 34.77 -18.64
CA SER A 286 25.61 35.51 -17.37
C SER A 286 24.44 34.99 -16.52
N LEU A 287 24.70 34.64 -15.25
CA LEU A 287 23.65 34.44 -14.25
C LEU A 287 23.19 35.81 -13.74
N SER A 288 21.89 35.98 -13.50
CA SER A 288 21.41 37.21 -12.86
C SER A 288 22.04 37.35 -11.46
N PRO A 289 22.37 38.57 -11.00
CA PRO A 289 22.99 38.79 -9.68
C PRO A 289 22.26 38.12 -8.52
N ALA A 290 20.92 38.07 -8.55
CA ALA A 290 20.09 37.43 -7.54
C ALA A 290 20.32 35.91 -7.40
N ILE A 291 20.79 35.24 -8.46
CA ILE A 291 21.04 33.78 -8.44
C ILE A 291 22.48 33.49 -8.05
N ALA A 292 23.40 34.33 -8.53
CA ALA A 292 24.79 34.26 -8.15
C ALA A 292 24.99 34.46 -6.63
N SER A 293 24.11 35.22 -5.97
CA SER A 293 24.12 35.40 -4.51
C SER A 293 23.55 34.21 -3.72
N ILE A 294 22.85 33.29 -4.38
CA ILE A 294 22.06 32.24 -3.72
C ILE A 294 22.64 30.85 -3.97
N ILE A 295 23.03 30.57 -5.21
CA ILE A 295 23.59 29.28 -5.59
C ILE A 295 25.12 29.41 -5.55
N PRO A 296 25.83 28.54 -4.80
CA PRO A 296 27.28 28.52 -4.78
C PRO A 296 27.88 28.44 -6.18
N SER A 297 28.96 29.19 -6.41
CA SER A 297 29.66 29.32 -7.70
C SER A 297 30.02 27.96 -8.32
N GLY A 298 30.33 26.95 -7.52
CA GLY A 298 30.60 25.58 -8.00
C GLY A 298 29.39 24.84 -8.60
N LEU A 299 28.15 25.27 -8.33
CA LEU A 299 26.93 24.69 -8.92
C LEU A 299 26.43 25.43 -10.16
N HIS A 300 27.01 26.61 -10.48
CA HIS A 300 26.62 27.41 -11.64
C HIS A 300 26.63 26.66 -12.98
N PRO A 301 27.62 25.77 -13.26
CA PRO A 301 27.63 25.00 -14.51
C PRO A 301 26.41 24.10 -14.68
N LEU A 302 25.89 23.54 -13.57
CA LEU A 302 24.78 22.58 -13.57
C LEU A 302 23.44 23.25 -13.88
N ILE A 303 23.27 24.51 -13.47
CA ILE A 303 22.04 25.29 -13.70
C ILE A 303 21.65 25.31 -15.19
N SER A 304 22.63 25.38 -16.08
CA SER A 304 22.41 25.49 -17.54
C SER A 304 21.68 24.30 -18.15
N THR A 305 21.79 23.14 -17.50
CA THR A 305 21.27 21.85 -17.95
C THR A 305 20.13 21.33 -17.08
N THR A 306 19.67 22.15 -16.13
CA THR A 306 18.65 21.75 -15.16
C THR A 306 17.36 22.54 -15.33
N ASP A 307 16.26 21.89 -14.94
CA ASP A 307 15.00 22.53 -14.60
C ASP A 307 14.99 22.81 -13.10
N LEU A 308 14.53 24.00 -12.73
CA LEU A 308 14.49 24.46 -11.34
C LEU A 308 13.07 24.38 -10.79
N TYR A 309 12.93 23.80 -9.61
CA TYR A 309 11.69 23.80 -8.86
C TYR A 309 11.93 24.49 -7.53
N MET A 310 11.04 25.41 -7.16
CA MET A 310 11.15 26.12 -5.89
C MET A 310 9.86 25.98 -5.08
N GLY A 311 10.02 25.83 -3.77
CA GLY A 311 8.93 25.78 -2.81
C GLY A 311 9.39 26.27 -1.44
N VAL A 312 8.48 26.27 -0.47
CA VAL A 312 8.73 26.70 0.91
C VAL A 312 8.19 25.64 1.87
N SER A 313 8.83 25.48 3.03
CA SER A 313 8.34 24.65 4.12
C SER A 313 7.01 25.17 4.68
N SER A 314 6.19 24.27 5.21
CA SER A 314 4.87 24.59 5.75
C SER A 314 4.91 25.58 6.92
N ASP A 315 6.07 25.69 7.59
CA ASP A 315 6.32 26.64 8.68
C ASP A 315 6.96 27.96 8.21
N ASN A 316 7.13 28.14 6.89
CA ASN A 316 7.78 29.28 6.24
C ASN A 316 9.23 29.57 6.69
N LYS A 317 9.94 28.57 7.26
CA LYS A 317 11.33 28.74 7.70
C LYS A 317 12.37 28.34 6.67
N THR A 318 12.02 27.47 5.72
CA THR A 318 12.99 26.93 4.76
C THR A 318 12.48 27.07 3.34
N SER A 319 13.21 27.81 2.51
CA SER A 319 13.06 27.80 1.06
C SER A 319 13.79 26.57 0.51
N VAL A 320 13.19 25.90 -0.47
CA VAL A 320 13.78 24.71 -1.10
C VAL A 320 13.90 24.95 -2.60
N LEU A 321 15.10 24.75 -3.14
CA LEU A 321 15.39 24.76 -4.56
C LEU A 321 15.81 23.35 -5.00
N ILE A 322 15.00 22.71 -5.85
CA ILE A 322 15.29 21.39 -6.41
C ILE A 322 15.80 21.54 -7.85
N LEU A 323 16.96 20.93 -8.15
CA LEU A 323 17.58 20.89 -9.47
C LEU A 323 17.37 19.50 -10.06
N LEU A 324 16.65 19.44 -11.17
CA LEU A 324 16.43 18.24 -11.97
C LEU A 324 17.10 18.38 -13.31
N ARG A 325 17.58 17.31 -13.92
CA ARG A 325 18.06 17.36 -15.30
C ARG A 325 16.91 17.79 -16.21
N ARG A 326 17.19 18.67 -17.18
CA ARG A 326 16.17 19.25 -18.05
C ARG A 326 15.35 18.17 -18.76
N GLY A 327 14.03 18.27 -18.66
CA GLY A 327 13.09 17.30 -19.23
C GLY A 327 12.67 16.17 -18.28
N ASP A 328 13.33 16.01 -17.14
CA ASP A 328 12.85 15.11 -16.08
C ASP A 328 11.66 15.72 -15.33
N THR A 329 10.82 14.84 -14.80
CA THR A 329 9.64 15.22 -14.01
C THR A 329 9.95 15.03 -12.53
N LEU A 330 9.62 16.03 -11.70
CA LEU A 330 9.77 15.95 -10.25
C LEU A 330 8.79 14.93 -9.67
N SER A 331 9.25 14.07 -8.75
CA SER A 331 8.41 13.16 -7.97
C SER A 331 8.05 13.78 -6.62
N PRO A 332 6.79 14.18 -6.38
CA PRO A 332 6.40 14.79 -5.11
C PRO A 332 6.54 13.82 -3.92
N SER A 333 6.29 12.53 -4.15
CA SER A 333 6.40 11.48 -3.13
C SER A 333 7.83 11.32 -2.62
N LYS A 334 8.83 11.38 -3.51
CA LYS A 334 10.25 11.32 -3.14
C LYS A 334 10.68 12.54 -2.34
N VAL A 335 10.24 13.74 -2.73
CA VAL A 335 10.49 14.99 -1.98
C VAL A 335 9.92 14.89 -0.57
N LYS A 336 8.65 14.50 -0.43
CA LYS A 336 7.96 14.45 0.88
C LYS A 336 8.54 13.39 1.82
N LYS A 337 9.18 12.35 1.29
CA LYS A 337 9.82 11.29 2.08
C LYS A 337 11.26 11.61 2.49
N HIS A 338 11.92 12.55 1.82
CA HIS A 338 13.27 12.91 2.18
C HIS A 338 13.27 13.59 3.57
N PRO A 339 14.08 13.12 4.54
CA PRO A 339 14.04 13.64 5.93
C PRO A 339 14.24 15.14 6.05
N SER A 340 15.05 15.74 5.16
CA SER A 340 15.30 17.19 5.14
C SER A 340 14.25 18.02 4.39
N LEU A 341 13.32 17.38 3.66
CA LEU A 341 12.35 18.06 2.79
C LEU A 341 10.88 17.67 3.09
N ASN A 342 10.64 16.85 4.11
CA ASN A 342 9.33 16.32 4.47
C ASN A 342 8.30 17.39 4.90
N GLU A 343 8.76 18.58 5.30
CA GLU A 343 7.93 19.73 5.68
C GLU A 343 7.58 20.65 4.51
N VAL A 344 8.12 20.39 3.31
CA VAL A 344 7.84 21.19 2.10
C VAL A 344 6.36 21.12 1.75
N ASP A 345 5.72 22.29 1.57
CA ASP A 345 4.37 22.34 1.02
C ASP A 345 4.42 22.07 -0.48
N LEU A 346 4.03 20.85 -0.86
CA LEU A 346 4.01 20.41 -2.26
C LEU A 346 3.09 21.27 -3.14
N ASN A 347 2.10 21.98 -2.59
CA ASN A 347 1.25 22.89 -3.38
C ASN A 347 1.98 24.17 -3.78
N MET A 348 3.01 24.56 -3.02
CA MET A 348 3.86 25.70 -3.31
C MET A 348 5.10 25.32 -4.11
N LEU A 349 5.34 24.02 -4.31
CA LEU A 349 6.48 23.52 -5.07
C LEU A 349 6.18 23.55 -6.57
N GLY A 350 6.81 24.48 -7.28
CA GLY A 350 6.54 24.72 -8.69
C GLY A 350 7.79 24.92 -9.52
N LYS A 351 7.71 24.62 -10.81
CA LYS A 351 8.79 24.91 -11.77
C LYS A 351 8.95 26.42 -11.92
N VAL A 352 10.16 26.93 -11.75
CA VAL A 352 10.46 28.36 -11.80
C VAL A 352 11.49 28.68 -12.88
N ALA A 353 11.33 29.84 -13.52
CA ALA A 353 12.36 30.38 -14.39
C ALA A 353 13.55 30.83 -13.53
N LEU A 354 14.75 30.70 -14.09
CA LEU A 354 16.01 31.02 -13.43
C LEU A 354 15.96 32.40 -12.73
N ASN A 355 15.58 33.45 -13.45
CA ASN A 355 15.51 34.82 -12.93
C ASN A 355 14.55 35.01 -11.74
N ARG A 356 13.55 34.15 -11.57
CA ARG A 356 12.58 34.19 -10.45
C ARG A 356 13.01 33.37 -9.24
N ALA A 357 13.96 32.44 -9.41
CA ALA A 357 14.47 31.63 -8.31
C ALA A 357 15.20 32.50 -7.27
N GLY A 358 15.88 33.56 -7.71
CA GLY A 358 16.54 34.51 -6.82
C GLY A 358 15.56 35.21 -5.87
N ASP A 359 14.48 35.78 -6.43
CA ASP A 359 13.48 36.54 -5.67
C ASP A 359 12.75 35.67 -4.64
N LEU A 360 12.42 34.43 -5.00
CA LEU A 360 11.65 33.52 -4.17
C LEU A 360 12.48 32.84 -3.07
N ALA A 361 13.79 32.72 -3.23
CA ALA A 361 14.65 32.10 -2.22
C ALA A 361 14.70 32.91 -0.92
N HIS A 362 14.53 34.24 -1.00
CA HIS A 362 14.51 35.16 0.15
C HIS A 362 13.22 35.13 0.97
N ASN A 363 12.23 34.31 0.58
CA ASN A 363 10.96 34.20 1.30
C ASN A 363 11.09 33.52 2.68
N ALA A 364 12.22 32.86 2.94
CA ALA A 364 12.47 32.16 4.20
C ALA A 364 13.92 32.40 4.68
N PRO A 365 14.20 32.29 5.99
CA PRO A 365 15.53 32.52 6.56
C PRO A 365 16.57 31.44 6.23
N CYS A 366 16.16 30.25 5.81
CA CYS A 366 17.04 29.15 5.44
C CYS A 366 16.80 28.71 4.00
N LEU A 367 17.87 28.25 3.32
CA LEU A 367 17.78 27.70 1.97
C LEU A 367 18.37 26.29 1.92
N THR A 368 17.60 25.38 1.32
CA THR A 368 18.05 24.02 0.97
C THR A 368 18.10 23.87 -0.54
N ILE A 369 19.25 23.44 -1.07
CA ILE A 369 19.45 23.12 -2.48
C ILE A 369 19.51 21.60 -2.60
N ALA A 370 18.48 21.02 -3.22
CA ALA A 370 18.35 19.59 -3.42
C ALA A 370 18.64 19.25 -4.89
N ILE A 371 19.55 18.33 -5.15
CA ILE A 371 20.04 18.05 -6.50
C ILE A 371 19.79 16.60 -6.84
N ASP A 372 19.09 16.36 -7.95
CA ASP A 372 18.79 15.01 -8.42
C ASP A 372 20.07 14.28 -8.88
N LEU A 373 20.17 12.98 -8.56
CA LEU A 373 21.30 12.13 -8.95
C LEU A 373 21.59 12.13 -10.47
N ALA A 374 20.59 12.38 -11.31
CA ALA A 374 20.75 12.43 -12.77
C ALA A 374 21.43 13.71 -13.29
N VAL A 375 21.55 14.76 -12.46
CA VAL A 375 22.18 16.03 -12.86
C VAL A 375 23.70 15.89 -13.04
N GLY A 376 24.34 15.00 -12.28
CA GLY A 376 25.77 14.69 -12.43
C GLY A 376 26.49 14.50 -11.09
N LYS A 377 27.75 14.05 -11.14
CA LYS A 377 28.62 13.97 -9.95
C LYS A 377 29.02 15.37 -9.52
N ILE A 378 28.63 15.75 -8.32
CA ILE A 378 28.96 17.05 -7.72
C ILE A 378 30.16 16.86 -6.81
N ASP A 379 31.10 17.79 -6.88
CA ASP A 379 32.12 17.89 -5.84
C ASP A 379 31.49 18.54 -4.61
N HIS A 380 31.28 17.77 -3.55
CA HIS A 380 30.73 18.27 -2.28
C HIS A 380 31.68 19.23 -1.54
N SER A 381 32.87 19.52 -2.10
CA SER A 381 33.80 20.54 -1.60
C SER A 381 33.30 21.98 -1.81
N VAL A 382 32.25 22.20 -2.61
CA VAL A 382 31.68 23.51 -2.89
C VAL A 382 31.02 24.09 -1.63
N ARG A 383 31.77 24.90 -0.88
CA ARG A 383 31.25 25.79 0.17
C ARG A 383 30.78 27.10 -0.45
N GLY A 384 29.73 27.69 0.12
CA GLY A 384 29.32 29.05 -0.23
C GLY A 384 30.47 30.03 0.02
N ASP A 385 30.77 30.88 -0.97
CA ASP A 385 31.76 31.94 -0.82
C ASP A 385 31.34 32.87 0.34
N GLU A 386 32.22 33.08 1.32
CA GLU A 386 32.04 33.98 2.47
C GLU A 386 32.06 35.48 2.08
N THR A 387 31.62 35.82 0.86
CA THR A 387 31.60 37.21 0.41
C THR A 387 30.41 37.92 1.04
N GLY A 388 30.68 38.56 2.18
CA GLY A 388 29.75 39.35 2.97
C GLY A 388 29.07 40.46 2.18
N THR A 389 27.97 40.11 1.52
CA THR A 389 26.95 41.05 1.06
C THR A 389 25.85 41.08 2.12
N LYS A 390 25.60 42.27 2.69
CA LYS A 390 24.52 42.49 3.66
C LYS A 390 23.19 42.06 3.05
N GLY A 391 22.61 40.97 3.55
CA GLY A 391 21.36 40.37 3.07
C GLY A 391 21.48 38.92 2.58
N ALA A 392 22.68 38.34 2.53
CA ALA A 392 22.89 36.97 2.08
C ALA A 392 22.32 35.93 3.06
N LEU A 393 21.48 35.04 2.54
CA LEU A 393 21.07 33.80 3.21
C LEU A 393 22.32 33.01 3.64
N VAL A 394 22.32 32.59 4.90
CA VAL A 394 23.36 31.74 5.50
C VAL A 394 23.56 30.48 4.66
N ASN A 395 24.82 30.10 4.42
CA ASN A 395 25.29 28.90 3.69
C ASN A 395 24.19 27.87 3.38
N PRO A 396 23.77 27.71 2.11
CA PRO A 396 22.69 26.80 1.77
C PRO A 396 23.04 25.36 2.13
N THR A 397 22.06 24.61 2.64
CA THR A 397 22.21 23.17 2.84
C THR A 397 22.11 22.49 1.49
N ILE A 398 23.19 21.86 1.02
CA ILE A 398 23.19 21.11 -0.24
C ILE A 398 22.98 19.63 0.06
N LEU A 399 22.03 19.01 -0.64
CA LEU A 399 21.78 17.58 -0.56
C LEU A 399 21.61 16.97 -1.96
N THR A 400 21.91 15.69 -2.08
CA THR A 400 21.82 14.95 -3.33
C THR A 400 21.09 13.63 -3.09
N ASP A 401 20.00 13.40 -3.83
CA ASP A 401 19.19 12.18 -3.76
C ASP A 401 18.36 12.03 -5.05
N ASP A 402 17.57 10.97 -5.16
CA ASP A 402 16.61 10.76 -6.25
C ASP A 402 15.31 11.54 -6.00
N PHE A 403 15.08 12.59 -6.80
CA PHE A 403 13.89 13.44 -6.72
C PHE A 403 13.01 13.34 -7.97
N ARG A 404 13.47 12.68 -9.03
CA ARG A 404 12.72 12.56 -10.29
C ARG A 404 11.80 11.34 -10.33
N GLU A 405 10.83 11.36 -11.23
CA GLU A 405 10.12 10.15 -11.63
C GLU A 405 11.00 9.32 -12.59
N ALA A 406 11.03 8.00 -12.36
CA ALA A 406 11.66 7.08 -13.30
C ALA A 406 10.84 7.00 -14.59
N GLN A 407 11.50 6.83 -15.73
CA GLN A 407 10.86 6.83 -17.05
C GLN A 407 10.95 5.48 -17.74
N VAL A 408 9.99 5.23 -18.64
CA VAL A 408 10.01 4.06 -19.53
C VAL A 408 11.22 4.13 -20.46
N GLY A 409 11.89 2.99 -20.66
CA GLY A 409 13.08 2.91 -21.49
C GLY A 409 14.39 3.26 -20.77
N GLU A 410 14.34 3.67 -19.50
CA GLU A 410 15.54 3.83 -18.66
C GLU A 410 16.04 2.48 -18.14
N GLY A 411 17.30 2.44 -17.74
CA GLY A 411 17.94 1.20 -17.29
C GLY A 411 17.40 0.70 -15.96
N CYS A 412 17.25 -0.61 -15.83
CA CYS A 412 16.83 -1.23 -14.58
C CYS A 412 17.92 -1.09 -13.49
N PRO A 413 17.58 -0.60 -12.27
CA PRO A 413 18.54 -0.42 -11.19
C PRO A 413 19.10 -1.75 -10.66
N SER A 414 18.36 -2.86 -10.79
CA SER A 414 18.75 -4.17 -10.27
C SER A 414 19.60 -5.00 -11.24
N CYS A 415 19.60 -4.67 -12.54
CA CYS A 415 20.35 -5.44 -13.54
C CYS A 415 21.81 -5.02 -13.69
N ASN A 416 22.23 -3.92 -13.06
CA ASN A 416 23.47 -3.23 -13.38
C ASN A 416 24.70 -3.77 -12.60
N MET A 417 24.81 -5.08 -12.45
CA MET A 417 26.05 -5.72 -11.96
C MET A 417 27.13 -5.80 -13.06
N ASP A 418 26.83 -5.41 -14.31
CA ASP A 418 27.79 -5.35 -15.43
C ASP A 418 27.40 -4.23 -16.42
N GLU A 419 28.24 -3.20 -16.55
CA GLU A 419 28.03 -2.02 -17.43
C GLU A 419 27.87 -2.40 -18.92
N SER A 420 28.34 -3.58 -19.32
CA SER A 420 28.23 -4.08 -20.70
C SER A 420 26.85 -4.69 -21.04
N ILE A 421 26.04 -5.02 -20.01
CA ILE A 421 24.72 -5.69 -20.14
C ILE A 421 23.56 -4.71 -19.88
N SER A 422 23.82 -3.58 -19.22
CA SER A 422 22.78 -2.67 -18.71
C SER A 422 21.86 -2.06 -19.78
N ARG A 423 22.34 -1.88 -21.01
CA ARG A 423 21.57 -1.26 -22.10
C ARG A 423 20.52 -2.15 -22.74
N ARG A 424 20.43 -3.45 -22.37
CA ARG A 424 19.38 -4.36 -22.86
C ARG A 424 18.22 -4.55 -21.88
N ASN A 425 18.37 -4.12 -20.62
CA ASN A 425 17.40 -4.38 -19.56
C ASN A 425 16.74 -3.06 -19.14
N VAL A 426 15.75 -2.64 -19.93
CA VAL A 426 15.01 -1.39 -19.74
C VAL A 426 13.74 -1.60 -18.92
N LEU A 427 13.27 -0.53 -18.29
CA LEU A 427 11.99 -0.49 -17.60
C LEU A 427 10.84 -0.29 -18.59
N VAL A 428 9.80 -1.10 -18.46
CA VAL A 428 8.54 -1.00 -19.20
C VAL A 428 7.40 -0.62 -18.27
N ALA A 429 6.48 0.21 -18.75
CA ALA A 429 5.26 0.55 -18.02
C ALA A 429 4.19 -0.53 -18.21
N ARG A 430 3.50 -0.88 -17.13
CA ARG A 430 2.32 -1.76 -17.15
C ARG A 430 1.20 -1.16 -16.31
N LYS A 431 -0.01 -1.10 -16.87
CA LYS A 431 -1.20 -0.80 -16.09
C LYS A 431 -1.61 -2.01 -15.25
N ALA A 432 -1.96 -1.75 -14.00
CA ALA A 432 -2.27 -2.82 -13.07
C ALA A 432 -3.30 -2.44 -12.00
N ILE A 433 -3.98 -3.46 -11.48
CA ILE A 433 -4.95 -3.35 -10.42
C ILE A 433 -4.30 -3.84 -9.13
N GLU A 434 -4.08 -2.95 -8.17
CA GLU A 434 -3.63 -3.31 -6.81
C GLU A 434 -4.69 -4.17 -6.11
N VAL A 435 -4.38 -5.43 -5.84
CA VAL A 435 -5.25 -6.38 -5.12
C VAL A 435 -4.81 -6.65 -3.69
N GLY A 436 -3.59 -6.28 -3.32
CA GLY A 436 -3.11 -6.37 -1.94
C GLY A 436 -1.91 -5.47 -1.69
N HIS A 437 -1.65 -5.19 -0.42
CA HIS A 437 -0.58 -4.31 0.03
C HIS A 437 -0.02 -4.81 1.36
N ALA A 438 1.29 -4.87 1.48
CA ALA A 438 2.01 -5.25 2.69
C ALA A 438 2.88 -4.09 3.19
N PHE A 439 2.69 -3.66 4.43
CA PHE A 439 3.43 -2.56 5.07
C PHE A 439 4.20 -3.05 6.30
N TYR A 440 5.45 -2.62 6.42
CA TYR A 440 6.18 -2.62 7.68
C TYR A 440 5.99 -1.27 8.36
N LEU A 441 5.29 -1.26 9.49
CA LEU A 441 4.84 -0.05 10.18
C LEU A 441 5.83 0.43 11.26
N GLY A 442 6.77 -0.43 11.67
CA GLY A 442 7.65 -0.14 12.80
C GLY A 442 6.82 0.14 14.06
N THR A 443 7.11 1.26 14.72
CA THR A 443 6.39 1.69 15.93
C THR A 443 5.36 2.80 15.67
N ARG A 444 4.95 3.01 14.41
CA ARG A 444 4.09 4.13 13.97
C ARG A 444 2.78 4.27 14.76
N TYR A 445 2.20 3.15 15.19
CA TYR A 445 0.93 3.10 15.94
C TYR A 445 1.14 2.71 17.41
N SER A 446 2.06 1.79 17.70
CA SER A 446 2.35 1.34 19.06
C SER A 446 2.92 2.44 19.94
N MET A 447 3.67 3.39 19.38
CA MET A 447 4.20 4.53 20.12
C MET A 447 3.10 5.52 20.54
N PRO A 448 2.28 6.10 19.62
CA PRO A 448 1.23 7.04 20.02
C PRO A 448 0.11 6.41 20.85
N LEU A 449 -0.17 5.11 20.68
CA LEU A 449 -1.21 4.39 21.43
C LEU A 449 -0.67 3.65 22.66
N ASN A 450 0.61 3.87 23.00
CA ASN A 450 1.29 3.25 24.14
C ASN A 450 1.12 1.73 24.24
N ALA A 451 1.20 1.04 23.10
CA ALA A 451 1.17 -0.41 23.04
C ALA A 451 2.57 -0.99 23.29
N THR A 452 2.85 -1.30 24.55
CA THR A 452 4.16 -1.78 25.02
C THR A 452 4.10 -3.22 25.53
N PHE A 453 5.25 -3.87 25.65
CA PHE A 453 5.41 -5.17 26.30
C PHE A 453 6.68 -5.20 27.14
N ARG A 454 6.75 -6.12 28.10
CA ARG A 454 7.94 -6.38 28.90
C ARG A 454 8.92 -7.29 28.16
N SER A 455 10.08 -6.75 27.80
CA SER A 455 11.16 -7.48 27.13
C SER A 455 11.86 -8.48 28.07
N ALA A 456 12.68 -9.36 27.50
CA ALA A 456 13.44 -10.35 28.27
C ALA A 456 14.42 -9.71 29.27
N GLN A 457 14.85 -8.48 28.98
CA GLN A 457 15.72 -7.66 29.82
C GLN A 457 14.93 -6.84 30.85
N ASN A 458 13.63 -7.11 31.02
CA ASN A 458 12.77 -6.42 31.96
C ASN A 458 12.74 -4.90 31.68
N ARG A 459 12.60 -4.52 30.40
CA ARG A 459 12.34 -3.13 29.97
C ARG A 459 11.01 -3.08 29.22
N ASP A 460 10.36 -1.93 29.26
CA ASP A 460 9.15 -1.70 28.48
C ASP A 460 9.56 -1.23 27.09
N GLU A 461 9.15 -1.98 26.08
CA GLU A 461 9.48 -1.73 24.68
C GLU A 461 8.19 -1.66 23.87
N HIS A 462 8.13 -0.80 22.85
CA HIS A 462 6.97 -0.69 21.98
C HIS A 462 6.91 -1.87 21.01
N LEU A 463 5.69 -2.36 20.75
CA LEU A 463 5.47 -3.43 19.77
C LEU A 463 5.91 -2.96 18.38
N VAL A 464 6.65 -3.79 17.65
CA VAL A 464 6.97 -3.54 16.25
C VAL A 464 5.89 -4.16 15.39
N MET A 465 5.33 -3.38 14.46
CA MET A 465 4.11 -3.73 13.75
C MET A 465 4.30 -3.90 12.25
N GLY A 466 3.46 -4.76 11.67
CA GLY A 466 3.17 -4.81 10.24
C GLY A 466 1.66 -4.80 10.00
N CYS A 467 1.22 -4.24 8.87
CA CYS A 467 -0.16 -4.41 8.40
C CYS A 467 -0.20 -4.87 6.95
N TYR A 468 -1.16 -5.72 6.65
CA TYR A 468 -1.22 -6.41 5.38
C TYR A 468 -2.68 -6.48 4.93
N GLY A 469 -3.00 -5.90 3.77
CA GLY A 469 -4.34 -5.84 3.20
C GLY A 469 -4.47 -6.68 1.92
N ILE A 470 -5.61 -7.35 1.74
CA ILE A 470 -6.06 -7.91 0.45
C ILE A 470 -7.48 -7.41 0.19
N GLY A 471 -7.70 -6.76 -0.94
CA GLY A 471 -9.03 -6.35 -1.38
C GLY A 471 -9.80 -7.55 -1.89
N VAL A 472 -10.53 -8.25 -1.02
CA VAL A 472 -11.26 -9.48 -1.34
C VAL A 472 -12.32 -9.24 -2.40
N SER A 473 -13.14 -8.19 -2.26
CA SER A 473 -14.09 -7.81 -3.31
C SER A 473 -13.38 -7.32 -4.58
N ARG A 474 -12.24 -6.65 -4.43
CA ARG A 474 -11.46 -6.14 -5.57
C ARG A 474 -10.86 -7.28 -6.41
N ILE A 475 -10.40 -8.37 -5.80
CA ILE A 475 -9.95 -9.58 -6.51
C ILE A 475 -11.06 -10.14 -7.40
N ILE A 476 -12.30 -10.16 -6.92
CA ILE A 476 -13.46 -10.62 -7.72
C ILE A 476 -13.67 -9.70 -8.93
N GLY A 477 -13.60 -8.38 -8.72
CA GLY A 477 -13.68 -7.40 -9.81
C GLY A 477 -12.54 -7.54 -10.82
N ALA A 478 -11.31 -7.73 -10.33
CA ALA A 478 -10.13 -7.86 -11.16
C ALA A 478 -10.10 -9.18 -11.94
N ALA A 479 -10.54 -10.28 -11.34
CA ALA A 479 -10.74 -11.56 -12.03
C ALA A 479 -11.81 -11.44 -13.12
N ALA A 480 -12.92 -10.75 -12.84
CA ALA A 480 -13.95 -10.50 -13.85
C ALA A 480 -13.47 -9.61 -15.00
N GLU A 481 -12.52 -8.71 -14.74
CA GLU A 481 -11.93 -7.83 -15.75
C GLU A 481 -10.87 -8.54 -16.60
N THR A 482 -10.06 -9.40 -15.98
CA THR A 482 -8.95 -10.11 -16.65
C THR A 482 -9.39 -11.42 -17.29
N CYS A 483 -10.49 -12.03 -16.84
CA CYS A 483 -10.96 -13.32 -17.34
C CYS A 483 -12.39 -13.24 -17.87
N LYS A 484 -12.51 -12.72 -19.09
CA LYS A 484 -13.76 -12.57 -19.82
C LYS A 484 -13.53 -12.69 -21.32
N ASP A 485 -14.60 -12.99 -22.04
CA ASP A 485 -14.70 -12.86 -23.49
C ASP A 485 -15.99 -12.12 -23.86
N ASP A 486 -16.31 -12.03 -25.15
CA ASP A 486 -17.56 -11.40 -25.61
C ASP A 486 -18.83 -12.12 -25.12
N LYS A 487 -18.73 -13.38 -24.66
CA LYS A 487 -19.87 -14.19 -24.20
C LYS A 487 -20.09 -14.06 -22.70
N GLY A 488 -19.05 -13.83 -21.90
CA GLY A 488 -19.17 -13.61 -20.46
C GLY A 488 -17.90 -13.85 -19.65
N LEU A 489 -18.08 -14.18 -18.38
CA LEU A 489 -17.00 -14.42 -17.42
C LEU A 489 -16.43 -15.82 -17.59
N ILE A 490 -15.10 -15.93 -17.59
CA ILE A 490 -14.34 -17.18 -17.63
C ILE A 490 -13.58 -17.30 -16.32
N TRP A 491 -14.22 -17.80 -15.26
CA TRP A 491 -13.55 -17.79 -13.96
C TRP A 491 -12.27 -18.65 -13.94
N PRO A 492 -11.20 -18.18 -13.28
CA PRO A 492 -10.01 -19.00 -13.07
C PRO A 492 -10.32 -20.15 -12.10
N THR A 493 -9.38 -21.10 -11.96
CA THR A 493 -9.53 -22.39 -11.27
C THR A 493 -10.18 -22.29 -9.87
N ILE A 494 -10.03 -21.14 -9.21
CA ILE A 494 -10.68 -20.81 -7.94
C ILE A 494 -12.21 -20.87 -7.94
N ALA A 495 -12.90 -20.56 -9.05
CA ALA A 495 -14.36 -20.56 -9.06
C ALA A 495 -14.97 -21.87 -9.56
N THR A 496 -14.18 -22.75 -10.16
CA THR A 496 -14.66 -24.02 -10.74
C THR A 496 -14.66 -25.19 -9.76
N VAL A 497 -13.92 -25.10 -8.64
CA VAL A 497 -13.90 -26.14 -7.57
C VAL A 497 -14.78 -25.74 -6.41
#